data_AF-G3HSZ1-F1
#
_entry.id   AF-G3HSZ1-F1
#
_cell.length_a   1.000
_cell.length_b   1.000
_cell.length_c   1.000
_cell.angle_alpha   90.00
_cell.angle_beta   90.00
_cell.angle_gamma   90.00
#
_symmetry.space_group_name_H-M   'P 1'
#
loop_
_entity.id
_entity.type
_entity.pdbx_description
1 polymer ?
#
loop_
_entity_poly.entity_id
_entity_poly.type
_entity_poly.pdbx_seq_one_letter_code
_entity_poly.pdbx_strand_id
1 'polypeptide(L)'
;MASLKRQFTELLSDIGFVKEGLRAREIEKRAQGGDGVLDATGEEANTNAENPKLISAVLCAALYPNVVQVKTPEGKFQKTSSGVVRLQPKSAELKFVTKNDGYVHIHPSSVNYQVRQFDSPYLLYHEKIKTSRVFIRDCSMVSVYPLVLFGGGQVNVQLQRGAFVVSLDDGWIRFVAASHQIAELVKELRCELDQLLQDKIKNPSMDLCTCPRGSRIISMIVKLVTTQ
;
A
#
# COMPACT_ATOMS: atom_id res chain seq x y z
N MET A 1 -7.03 -16.76 -14.46
CA MET A 1 -7.12 -15.38 -13.94
C MET A 1 -8.44 -14.70 -14.28
N ALA A 2 -8.88 -14.63 -15.56
CA ALA A 2 -10.13 -13.95 -15.92
C ALA A 2 -11.38 -14.44 -15.15
N SER A 3 -11.54 -15.76 -14.99
CA SER A 3 -12.65 -16.34 -14.20
C SER A 3 -12.66 -15.85 -12.74
N LEU A 4 -11.51 -15.80 -12.06
CA LEU A 4 -11.39 -15.29 -10.69
C LEU A 4 -11.75 -13.81 -10.61
N LYS A 5 -11.30 -12.99 -11.58
CA LYS A 5 -11.66 -11.56 -11.61
C LYS A 5 -13.17 -11.37 -11.67
N ARG A 6 -13.86 -12.13 -12.52
CA ARG A 6 -15.33 -12.10 -12.65
C ARG A 6 -16.03 -12.54 -11.36
N GLN A 7 -15.53 -13.59 -10.71
CA GLN A 7 -16.06 -14.04 -9.41
C GLN A 7 -15.91 -12.97 -8.32
N PHE A 8 -14.75 -12.30 -8.24
CA PHE A 8 -14.58 -11.18 -7.31
C PHE A 8 -15.50 -10.00 -7.63
N THR A 9 -15.73 -9.69 -8.91
CA THR A 9 -16.69 -8.65 -9.31
C THR A 9 -18.11 -8.99 -8.87
N GLU A 10 -18.54 -10.24 -9.02
CA GLU A 10 -19.85 -10.70 -8.53
C GLU A 10 -19.95 -10.55 -7.01
N LEU A 11 -18.94 -10.98 -6.26
CA LEU A 11 -18.93 -10.82 -4.80
C LEU A 11 -18.99 -9.35 -4.39
N LEU A 12 -18.22 -8.46 -5.04
CA LEU A 12 -18.26 -7.02 -4.78
C LEU A 12 -19.62 -6.40 -5.10
N SER A 13 -20.31 -6.93 -6.12
CA SER A 13 -21.67 -6.51 -6.49
C SER A 13 -22.67 -6.92 -5.40
N ASP A 14 -22.56 -8.15 -4.90
CA ASP A 14 -23.44 -8.69 -3.86
C ASP A 14 -23.31 -7.93 -2.53
N ILE A 15 -22.12 -7.39 -2.22
CA ILE A 15 -21.89 -6.56 -1.02
C ILE A 15 -22.00 -5.05 -1.27
N GLY A 16 -22.45 -4.64 -2.46
CA GLY A 16 -22.75 -3.24 -2.80
C GLY A 16 -21.53 -2.33 -3.00
N PHE A 17 -20.34 -2.86 -3.25
CA PHE A 17 -19.13 -2.05 -3.50
C PHE A 17 -18.94 -1.68 -4.98
N VAL A 18 -19.65 -2.36 -5.88
CA VAL A 18 -19.78 -2.00 -7.30
C VAL A 18 -21.25 -2.04 -7.69
N LYS A 19 -21.57 -1.73 -8.96
CA LYS A 19 -22.95 -1.80 -9.50
C LYS A 19 -23.63 -3.11 -9.10
N GLU A 20 -24.87 -3.02 -8.63
CA GLU A 20 -25.64 -4.18 -8.17
C GLU A 20 -26.05 -5.09 -9.34
N GLY A 21 -26.23 -6.38 -9.04
CA GLY A 21 -26.75 -7.37 -9.99
C GLY A 21 -25.73 -7.90 -11.00
N LEU A 22 -24.44 -7.66 -10.82
CA LEU A 22 -23.41 -8.24 -11.69
C LEU A 22 -23.22 -9.73 -11.38
N ARG A 23 -23.14 -10.55 -12.43
CA ARG A 23 -22.94 -12.01 -12.34
C ARG A 23 -21.79 -12.45 -13.22
N ALA A 24 -20.88 -13.26 -12.68
CA ALA A 24 -19.66 -13.69 -13.38
C ALA A 24 -19.96 -14.37 -14.72
N ARG A 25 -21.02 -15.20 -14.77
CA ARG A 25 -21.48 -15.88 -15.99
C ARG A 25 -21.95 -14.91 -17.07
N GLU A 26 -22.57 -13.80 -16.68
CA GLU A 26 -23.06 -12.80 -17.64
C GLU A 26 -21.92 -11.96 -18.18
N ILE A 27 -20.97 -11.59 -17.32
CA ILE A 27 -19.73 -10.89 -17.71
C ILE A 27 -18.96 -11.74 -18.72
N GLU A 28 -18.81 -13.04 -18.45
CA GLU A 28 -18.15 -13.97 -19.36
C GLU A 28 -18.82 -14.05 -20.73
N LYS A 29 -20.16 -14.14 -20.78
CA LYS A 29 -20.90 -14.19 -22.05
C LYS A 29 -20.76 -12.93 -22.89
N ARG A 30 -20.62 -11.76 -22.25
CA ARG A 30 -20.51 -10.46 -22.92
C ARG A 30 -19.06 -10.08 -23.27
N ALA A 31 -18.07 -10.69 -22.62
CA ALA A 31 -16.67 -10.37 -22.83
C ALA A 31 -16.23 -10.64 -24.28
N GLN A 32 -15.88 -9.59 -25.02
CA GLN A 32 -15.37 -9.66 -26.39
C GLN A 32 -13.83 -9.71 -26.39
N GLY A 33 -13.27 -10.71 -25.71
CA GLY A 33 -11.85 -10.79 -25.39
C GLY A 33 -11.51 -10.20 -24.02
N GLY A 34 -10.45 -10.71 -23.38
CA GLY A 34 -10.08 -10.31 -22.01
C GLY A 34 -11.03 -10.85 -20.92
N ASP A 35 -11.11 -10.15 -19.80
CA ASP A 35 -11.92 -10.57 -18.64
C ASP A 35 -13.33 -9.94 -18.57
N GLY A 36 -13.59 -8.84 -19.29
CA GLY A 36 -14.88 -8.14 -19.31
C GLY A 36 -15.23 -7.34 -18.05
N VAL A 37 -14.30 -7.19 -17.09
CA VAL A 37 -14.57 -6.54 -15.81
C VAL A 37 -14.72 -5.03 -15.94
N LEU A 38 -13.88 -4.38 -16.76
CA LEU A 38 -13.97 -2.94 -17.02
C LEU A 38 -15.36 -2.58 -17.56
N ASP A 39 -15.81 -3.27 -18.61
CA ASP A 39 -17.12 -3.04 -19.22
C ASP A 39 -18.27 -3.27 -18.22
N ALA A 40 -18.18 -4.32 -17.39
CA ALA A 40 -19.20 -4.65 -16.41
C ALA A 40 -19.32 -3.61 -15.29
N THR A 41 -18.19 -3.12 -14.78
CA THR A 41 -18.13 -2.17 -13.67
C THR A 41 -18.25 -0.71 -14.11
N GLY A 42 -17.85 -0.39 -15.35
CA GLY A 42 -17.79 0.95 -15.92
C GLY A 42 -16.54 1.75 -15.52
N GLU A 43 -16.31 2.85 -16.22
CA GLU A 43 -15.15 3.74 -16.02
C GLU A 43 -15.07 4.37 -14.63
N GLU A 44 -16.23 4.63 -14.00
CA GLU A 44 -16.31 5.23 -12.67
C GLU A 44 -15.61 4.37 -11.60
N ALA A 45 -15.76 3.04 -11.67
CA ALA A 45 -15.09 2.11 -10.76
C ALA A 45 -13.59 1.96 -11.05
N ASN A 46 -13.13 2.38 -12.23
CA ASN A 46 -11.77 2.19 -12.73
C ASN A 46 -10.99 3.49 -12.92
N THR A 47 -11.53 4.63 -12.47
CA THR A 47 -10.93 5.97 -12.68
C THR A 47 -9.50 6.08 -12.15
N ASN A 48 -9.10 5.24 -11.18
CA ASN A 48 -7.74 5.21 -10.61
C ASN A 48 -6.91 3.98 -11.02
N ALA A 49 -7.32 3.20 -12.03
CA ALA A 49 -6.66 1.96 -12.43
C ALA A 49 -5.20 2.16 -12.88
N GLU A 50 -4.85 3.34 -13.39
CA GLU A 50 -3.49 3.68 -13.84
C GLU A 50 -2.66 4.40 -12.76
N ASN A 51 -3.13 4.43 -11.50
CA ASN A 51 -2.41 5.07 -10.39
C ASN A 51 -1.62 4.03 -9.57
N PRO A 52 -0.32 3.79 -9.87
CA PRO A 52 0.46 2.74 -9.21
C PRO A 52 0.67 3.00 -7.71
N LYS A 53 0.67 4.27 -7.28
CA LYS A 53 0.79 4.64 -5.85
C LYS A 53 -0.46 4.24 -5.08
N LEU A 54 -1.64 4.48 -5.66
CA LEU A 54 -2.90 4.03 -5.07
C LEU A 54 -3.00 2.50 -5.07
N ILE A 55 -2.59 1.82 -6.15
CA ILE A 55 -2.57 0.36 -6.19
C ILE A 55 -1.66 -0.21 -5.09
N SER A 56 -0.46 0.35 -4.92
CA SER A 56 0.44 -0.02 -3.80
C SER A 56 -0.20 0.22 -2.44
N ALA A 57 -0.98 1.30 -2.30
CA ALA A 57 -1.72 1.58 -1.07
C ALA A 57 -2.86 0.58 -0.81
N VAL A 58 -3.58 0.13 -1.83
CA VAL A 58 -4.58 -0.94 -1.70
C VAL A 58 -3.91 -2.27 -1.36
N LEU A 59 -2.75 -2.58 -1.96
CA LEU A 59 -1.93 -3.73 -1.56
C LEU A 59 -1.51 -3.65 -0.09
N CYS A 60 -1.28 -2.45 0.44
CA CYS A 60 -0.99 -2.24 1.87
C CYS A 60 -2.14 -2.73 2.73
N ALA A 61 -3.38 -2.37 2.40
CA ALA A 61 -4.56 -2.83 3.13
C ALA A 61 -4.72 -4.36 3.08
N ALA A 62 -4.35 -4.99 1.96
CA ALA A 62 -4.49 -6.43 1.78
C ALA A 62 -3.37 -7.25 2.45
N LEU A 63 -2.14 -6.74 2.45
CA LEU A 63 -0.95 -7.51 2.85
C LEU A 63 -0.47 -7.19 4.26
N TYR A 64 -0.87 -6.06 4.85
CA TYR A 64 -0.53 -5.76 6.23
C TYR A 64 -1.08 -6.87 7.18
N PRO A 65 -0.31 -7.36 8.18
CA PRO A 65 0.92 -6.82 8.75
C PRO A 65 2.22 -7.34 8.13
N ASN A 66 2.20 -7.93 6.93
CA ASN A 66 3.38 -8.46 6.26
C ASN A 66 4.25 -7.33 5.67
N VAL A 67 5.01 -6.69 6.56
CA VAL A 67 5.88 -5.55 6.24
C VAL A 67 7.35 -5.92 6.45
N VAL A 68 8.18 -5.55 5.49
CA VAL A 68 9.65 -5.62 5.55
C VAL A 68 10.19 -4.19 5.66
N GLN A 69 11.03 -3.94 6.66
CA GLN A 69 11.86 -2.75 6.73
C GLN A 69 13.12 -2.93 5.87
N VAL A 70 13.41 -1.92 5.06
CA VAL A 70 14.67 -1.80 4.33
C VAL A 70 15.62 -0.91 5.14
N LYS A 71 16.76 -1.48 5.53
CA LYS A 71 17.85 -0.76 6.19
C LYS A 71 18.93 -0.46 5.15
N THR A 72 18.91 0.76 4.64
CA THR A 72 19.93 1.28 3.75
C THR A 72 21.15 1.73 4.57
N PRO A 73 22.36 1.26 4.27
CA PRO A 73 23.56 1.72 4.95
C PRO A 73 23.81 3.20 4.67
N GLU A 74 24.53 3.85 5.60
CA GLU A 74 24.95 5.24 5.42
C GLU A 74 25.73 5.40 4.10
N GLY A 75 25.40 6.44 3.34
CA GLY A 75 25.94 6.64 2.01
C GLY A 75 27.45 6.79 2.04
N LYS A 76 28.16 5.96 1.27
CA LYS A 76 29.60 6.15 1.05
C LYS A 76 29.78 7.30 0.06
N PHE A 77 30.69 8.22 0.35
CA PHE A 77 31.02 9.33 -0.55
C PHE A 77 32.42 9.11 -1.13
N GLN A 78 32.57 9.28 -2.44
CA GLN A 78 33.86 9.20 -3.12
C GLN A 78 34.24 10.57 -3.68
N LYS A 79 35.47 11.00 -3.38
CA LYS A 79 36.06 12.19 -4.00
C LYS A 79 36.52 11.83 -5.42
N THR A 80 36.02 12.58 -6.39
CA THR A 80 36.40 12.53 -7.80
C THR A 80 36.94 13.90 -8.23
N SER A 81 37.62 13.98 -9.37
CA SER A 81 38.17 15.24 -9.92
C SER A 81 37.10 16.31 -10.16
N SER A 82 35.84 15.93 -10.31
CA SER A 82 34.68 16.82 -10.47
C SER A 82 33.88 17.07 -9.19
N GLY A 83 34.32 16.56 -8.03
CA GLY A 83 33.69 16.80 -6.73
C GLY A 83 33.42 15.53 -5.91
N VAL A 84 32.57 15.63 -4.89
CA VAL A 84 32.19 14.51 -4.03
C VAL A 84 30.91 13.86 -4.59
N VAL A 85 31.01 12.59 -4.99
CA VAL A 85 29.87 11.82 -5.51
C VAL A 85 29.41 10.82 -4.45
N ARG A 86 28.10 10.74 -4.21
CA ARG A 86 27.50 9.71 -3.35
C ARG A 86 27.46 8.39 -4.12
N LEU A 87 28.19 7.39 -3.63
CA LEU A 87 28.13 6.03 -4.17
C LEU A 87 26.77 5.42 -3.84
N GLN A 88 26.12 4.86 -4.84
CA GLN A 88 24.95 4.01 -4.59
C GLN A 88 25.43 2.70 -3.93
N PRO A 89 24.74 2.24 -2.88
CA PRO A 89 25.07 0.96 -2.26
C PRO A 89 24.87 -0.18 -3.25
N LYS A 90 25.67 -1.25 -3.13
CA LYS A 90 25.36 -2.51 -3.83
C LYS A 90 24.07 -3.10 -3.24
N SER A 91 23.31 -3.88 -4.02
CA SER A 91 22.08 -4.53 -3.52
C SER A 91 22.36 -5.42 -2.30
N ALA A 92 23.52 -6.08 -2.27
CA ALA A 92 23.98 -6.89 -1.13
C ALA A 92 24.26 -6.10 0.16
N GLU A 93 24.37 -4.76 0.08
CA GLU A 93 24.56 -3.89 1.24
C GLU A 93 23.21 -3.52 1.89
N LEU A 94 22.08 -3.64 1.18
CA LEU A 94 20.76 -3.48 1.75
C LEU A 94 20.44 -4.63 2.70
N LYS A 95 19.91 -4.30 3.88
CA LYS A 95 19.43 -5.31 4.82
C LYS A 95 17.93 -5.24 4.95
N PHE A 96 17.27 -6.38 4.93
CA PHE A 96 15.82 -6.49 5.02
C PHE A 96 15.47 -7.12 6.37
N VAL A 97 14.47 -6.56 7.06
CA VAL A 97 14.08 -7.01 8.39
C VAL A 97 12.56 -7.13 8.47
N THR A 98 12.05 -8.22 9.02
CA THR A 98 10.64 -8.34 9.40
C THR A 98 10.49 -8.30 10.91
N LYS A 99 9.30 -7.94 11.41
CA LYS A 99 9.03 -7.85 12.85
C LYS A 99 9.28 -9.18 13.57
N ASN A 100 8.94 -10.31 12.92
CA ASN A 100 8.92 -11.62 13.57
C ASN A 100 10.18 -12.48 13.30
N ASP A 101 10.89 -12.28 12.19
CA ASP A 101 12.02 -13.14 11.80
C ASP A 101 13.37 -12.44 11.88
N GLY A 102 13.40 -11.14 12.20
CA GLY A 102 14.61 -10.35 12.13
C GLY A 102 15.10 -10.25 10.68
N TYR A 103 16.38 -10.55 10.43
CA TYR A 103 16.97 -10.41 9.11
C TYR A 103 16.45 -11.46 8.11
N VAL A 104 15.96 -10.97 6.97
CA VAL A 104 15.48 -11.79 5.85
C VAL A 104 16.21 -11.38 4.56
N HIS A 105 16.02 -12.18 3.51
CA HIS A 105 16.56 -11.91 2.19
C HIS A 105 15.44 -11.77 1.15
N ILE A 106 15.64 -10.95 0.13
CA ILE A 106 14.76 -10.98 -1.05
C ILE A 106 15.12 -12.22 -1.87
N HIS A 107 14.13 -12.97 -2.32
CA HIS A 107 14.35 -14.17 -3.12
C HIS A 107 14.92 -13.80 -4.52
N PRO A 108 15.86 -14.56 -5.09
CA PRO A 108 16.47 -14.25 -6.40
C PRO A 108 15.48 -14.13 -7.57
N SER A 109 14.31 -14.75 -7.49
CA SER A 109 13.26 -14.63 -8.52
C SER A 109 12.44 -13.35 -8.41
N SER A 110 12.57 -12.59 -7.32
CA SER A 110 11.84 -11.34 -7.14
C SER A 110 12.43 -10.28 -8.05
N VAL A 111 11.57 -9.45 -8.66
CA VAL A 111 11.99 -8.25 -9.41
C VAL A 111 12.80 -7.27 -8.53
N ASN A 112 12.61 -7.33 -7.21
CA ASN A 112 13.31 -6.49 -6.25
C ASN A 112 14.68 -7.04 -5.79
N TYR A 113 15.10 -8.22 -6.25
CA TYR A 113 16.35 -8.85 -5.80
C TYR A 113 17.61 -8.01 -6.09
N GLN A 114 17.63 -7.35 -7.25
CA GLN A 114 18.78 -6.55 -7.70
C GLN A 114 18.62 -5.06 -7.42
N VAL A 115 17.49 -4.64 -6.83
CA VAL A 115 17.23 -3.24 -6.50
C VAL A 115 18.24 -2.76 -5.45
N ARG A 116 18.78 -1.57 -5.67
CA ARG A 116 19.85 -0.98 -4.85
C ARG A 116 19.36 0.17 -3.98
N GLN A 117 18.22 0.74 -4.32
CA GLN A 117 17.64 1.88 -3.64
C GLN A 117 16.12 1.75 -3.68
N PHE A 118 15.48 2.08 -2.56
CA PHE A 118 14.05 2.23 -2.44
C PHE A 118 13.77 3.65 -1.93
N ASP A 119 12.75 4.30 -2.48
CA ASP A 119 12.36 5.65 -2.06
C ASP A 119 11.66 5.63 -0.70
N SER A 120 11.02 4.50 -0.37
CA SER A 120 10.45 4.22 0.95
C SER A 120 11.24 3.11 1.66
N PRO A 121 11.42 3.20 2.99
CA PRO A 121 12.08 2.15 3.76
C PRO A 121 11.17 0.94 4.07
N TYR A 122 10.04 0.79 3.38
CA TYR A 122 9.08 -0.29 3.61
C TYR A 122 8.68 -1.01 2.34
N LEU A 123 8.64 -2.35 2.42
CA LEU A 123 8.06 -3.23 1.42
C LEU A 123 6.93 -4.04 2.06
N LEU A 124 5.89 -4.31 1.28
CA LEU A 124 4.86 -5.30 1.59
C LEU A 124 5.26 -6.64 1.00
N TYR A 125 4.89 -7.75 1.63
CA TYR A 125 5.08 -9.07 1.05
C TYR A 125 3.85 -9.96 1.20
N HIS A 126 3.69 -10.90 0.27
CA HIS A 126 2.64 -11.91 0.35
C HIS A 126 3.19 -13.24 0.89
N GLU A 127 4.27 -13.75 0.29
CA GLU A 127 4.83 -15.04 0.64
C GLU A 127 6.27 -14.93 1.15
N LYS A 128 6.54 -15.65 2.24
CA LYS A 128 7.85 -15.83 2.83
C LYS A 128 8.12 -17.33 2.96
N ILE A 129 9.29 -17.77 2.52
CA ILE A 129 9.71 -19.17 2.53
C ILE A 129 11.00 -19.33 3.33
N LYS A 130 11.16 -20.47 4.00
CA LYS A 130 12.39 -20.82 4.71
C LYS A 130 13.02 -22.04 4.06
N THR A 131 14.22 -21.85 3.53
CA THR A 131 15.06 -22.95 3.01
C THR A 131 16.38 -22.95 3.80
N SER A 132 17.49 -22.52 3.18
CA SER A 132 18.75 -22.26 3.88
C SER A 132 18.67 -21.00 4.75
N ARG A 133 17.85 -20.03 4.35
CA ARG A 133 17.55 -18.78 5.06
C ARG A 133 16.08 -18.43 4.84
N VAL A 134 15.62 -17.37 5.51
CA VAL A 134 14.28 -16.82 5.29
C VAL A 134 14.32 -15.90 4.08
N PHE A 135 13.47 -16.17 3.09
CA PHE A 135 13.37 -15.42 1.85
C PHE A 135 11.96 -14.86 1.65
N ILE A 136 11.88 -13.61 1.19
CA ILE A 136 10.66 -12.95 0.74
C ILE A 136 10.53 -13.16 -0.77
N ARG A 137 9.48 -13.87 -1.21
CA ARG A 137 9.31 -14.24 -2.62
C ARG A 137 8.81 -13.06 -3.45
N ASP A 138 7.68 -12.51 -3.05
CA ASP A 138 7.01 -11.41 -3.74
C ASP A 138 6.90 -10.21 -2.79
N CYS A 139 7.38 -9.06 -3.24
CA CYS A 139 7.27 -7.83 -2.48
C CYS A 139 7.06 -6.61 -3.36
N SER A 140 6.42 -5.58 -2.78
CA SER A 140 6.15 -4.31 -3.45
C SER A 140 6.48 -3.16 -2.50
N MET A 141 7.13 -2.12 -3.00
CA MET A 141 7.41 -0.92 -2.23
C MET A 141 6.10 -0.19 -1.91
N VAL A 142 5.98 0.29 -0.67
CA VAL A 142 4.84 1.09 -0.22
C VAL A 142 5.35 2.35 0.48
N SER A 143 4.72 3.50 0.23
CA SER A 143 5.03 4.74 0.95
C SER A 143 4.51 4.69 2.39
N VAL A 144 4.86 5.70 3.19
CA VAL A 144 4.56 5.68 4.63
C VAL A 144 3.10 5.99 4.97
N TYR A 145 2.36 6.76 4.15
CA TYR A 145 0.97 7.11 4.47
C TYR A 145 -0.01 5.95 4.32
N PRO A 146 0.08 5.08 3.30
CA PRO A 146 -0.75 3.87 3.26
C PRO A 146 -0.58 2.97 4.48
N LEU A 147 0.64 2.87 5.02
CA LEU A 147 0.89 2.13 6.26
C LEU A 147 0.17 2.75 7.46
N VAL A 148 0.05 4.08 7.52
CA VAL A 148 -0.73 4.74 8.57
C VAL A 148 -2.22 4.50 8.39
N LEU A 149 -2.71 4.71 7.16
CA LEU A 149 -4.13 4.64 6.81
C LEU A 149 -4.71 3.24 6.96
N PHE A 150 -3.96 2.22 6.53
CA PHE A 150 -4.46 0.83 6.45
C PHE A 150 -3.76 -0.13 7.39
N GLY A 151 -2.70 0.29 8.07
CA GLY A 151 -2.05 -0.51 9.10
C GLY A 151 -2.96 -0.70 10.31
N GLY A 152 -2.71 -1.74 11.09
CA GLY A 152 -3.37 -2.02 12.36
C GLY A 152 -2.81 -1.18 13.51
N GLY A 153 -3.37 -1.41 14.70
CA GLY A 153 -2.89 -0.79 15.94
C GLY A 153 -3.15 0.72 16.04
N GLN A 154 -2.60 1.35 17.07
CA GLN A 154 -2.76 2.78 17.32
C GLN A 154 -1.67 3.59 16.62
N VAL A 155 -2.08 4.71 16.01
CA VAL A 155 -1.17 5.70 15.45
C VAL A 155 -0.73 6.66 16.55
N ASN A 156 0.57 6.69 16.81
CA ASN A 156 1.16 7.58 17.80
C ASN A 156 1.93 8.70 17.11
N VAL A 157 1.67 9.94 17.51
CA VAL A 157 2.38 11.14 17.05
C VAL A 157 3.13 11.74 18.23
N GLN A 158 4.45 11.89 18.11
CA GLN A 158 5.30 12.40 19.19
C GLN A 158 6.31 13.42 18.66
N LEU A 159 6.59 14.47 19.44
CA LEU A 159 7.68 15.40 19.16
C LEU A 159 8.98 14.82 19.71
N GLN A 160 9.92 14.44 18.85
CA GLN A 160 11.21 13.91 19.22
C GLN A 160 12.32 14.73 18.56
N ARG A 161 13.20 15.34 19.38
CA ARG A 161 14.35 16.14 18.91
C ARG A 161 13.96 17.21 17.87
N GLY A 162 12.82 17.87 18.07
CA GLY A 162 12.31 18.91 17.16
C GLY A 162 11.58 18.40 15.92
N ALA A 163 11.43 17.08 15.75
CA ALA A 163 10.71 16.48 14.62
C ALA A 163 9.43 15.75 15.09
N PHE A 164 8.36 15.86 14.31
CA PHE A 164 7.12 15.10 14.55
C PHE A 164 7.28 13.69 14.00
N VAL A 165 7.33 12.71 14.89
CA VAL A 165 7.50 11.29 14.57
C VAL A 165 6.15 10.60 14.66
N VAL A 166 5.72 10.04 13.54
CA VAL A 166 4.55 9.16 13.47
C VAL A 166 5.01 7.72 13.61
N SER A 167 4.32 6.92 14.42
CA SER A 167 4.64 5.52 14.62
C SER A 167 3.42 4.62 14.78
N LEU A 168 3.56 3.37 14.33
CA LEU A 168 2.59 2.28 14.45
C LEU A 168 3.30 1.01 14.94
N ASP A 169 2.52 0.03 15.40
CA ASP A 169 3.00 -1.31 15.78
C ASP A 169 4.14 -1.29 16.79
N ASP A 170 3.97 -0.56 17.88
CA ASP A 170 4.96 -0.42 18.95
C ASP A 170 6.27 0.21 18.44
N GLY A 171 6.18 1.06 17.42
CA GLY A 171 7.32 1.71 16.80
C GLY A 171 8.00 0.90 15.70
N TRP A 172 7.43 -0.25 15.30
CA TRP A 172 7.90 -1.02 14.16
C TRP A 172 7.77 -0.25 12.85
N ILE A 173 6.71 0.53 12.66
CA ILE A 173 6.63 1.49 11.56
C ILE A 173 6.83 2.86 12.16
N ARG A 174 7.77 3.62 11.61
CA ARG A 174 8.11 4.95 12.07
C ARG A 174 8.60 5.82 10.92
N PHE A 175 8.17 7.07 10.90
CA PHE A 175 8.69 8.08 9.98
C PHE A 175 8.50 9.47 10.55
N VAL A 176 9.25 10.43 10.01
CA VAL A 176 9.11 11.84 10.36
C VAL A 176 8.06 12.46 9.44
N ALA A 177 7.03 13.07 10.02
CA ALA A 177 6.08 13.87 9.28
C ALA A 177 6.70 15.25 8.99
N ALA A 178 6.38 15.81 7.81
CA ALA A 178 6.87 17.13 7.42
C ALA A 178 6.33 18.25 8.33
N SER A 179 5.16 18.06 8.94
CA SER A 179 4.60 18.96 9.94
C SER A 179 3.67 18.21 10.89
N HIS A 180 3.36 18.84 12.04
CA HIS A 180 2.33 18.34 12.95
C HIS A 180 0.96 18.22 12.28
N GLN A 181 0.60 19.20 11.44
CA GLN A 181 -0.67 19.21 10.72
C GLN A 181 -0.81 18.00 9.79
N ILE A 182 0.27 17.60 9.11
CA ILE A 182 0.25 16.40 8.26
C ILE A 182 0.10 15.15 9.14
N ALA A 183 0.80 15.08 10.28
CA ALA A 183 0.69 13.93 11.19
C ALA A 183 -0.73 13.74 11.72
N GLU A 184 -1.38 14.81 12.20
CA GLU A 184 -2.77 14.73 12.67
C GLU A 184 -3.75 14.50 11.51
N LEU A 185 -3.54 15.13 10.34
CA LEU A 185 -4.40 14.91 9.16
C LEU A 185 -4.48 13.43 8.78
N VAL A 186 -3.34 12.73 8.68
CA VAL A 186 -3.34 11.31 8.27
C VAL A 186 -4.02 10.44 9.34
N LYS A 187 -3.83 10.78 10.62
CA LYS A 187 -4.45 10.09 11.75
C LYS A 187 -5.97 10.30 11.78
N GLU A 188 -6.45 11.53 11.60
CA GLU A 188 -7.88 11.85 11.52
C GLU A 188 -8.52 11.20 10.29
N LEU A 189 -7.85 11.25 9.14
CA LEU A 189 -8.33 10.64 7.90
C LEU A 189 -8.51 9.12 8.03
N ARG A 190 -7.63 8.46 8.79
CA ARG A 190 -7.80 7.04 9.15
C ARG A 190 -9.07 6.83 9.97
N CYS A 191 -9.29 7.61 11.03
CA CYS A 191 -10.50 7.49 11.86
C CYS A 191 -11.78 7.70 11.04
N GLU A 192 -11.77 8.69 10.14
CA GLU A 192 -12.89 8.95 9.23
C GLU A 192 -13.11 7.80 8.25
N LEU A 193 -12.05 7.21 7.71
CA LEU A 193 -12.14 6.02 6.85
C LEU A 193 -12.70 4.82 7.61
N ASP A 194 -12.23 4.55 8.82
CA ASP A 194 -12.70 3.45 9.66
C ASP A 194 -14.21 3.61 9.93
N GLN A 195 -14.65 4.81 10.30
CA GLN A 195 -16.06 5.09 10.51
C GLN A 195 -16.88 4.97 9.22
N LEU A 196 -16.37 5.44 8.08
CA LEU A 196 -17.03 5.31 6.78
C LEU A 196 -17.22 3.83 6.39
N LEU A 197 -16.21 2.99 6.61
CA LEU A 197 -16.28 1.55 6.36
C LEU A 197 -17.28 0.87 7.31
N GLN A 198 -17.32 1.27 8.59
CA GLN A 198 -18.34 0.78 9.54
C GLN A 198 -19.76 1.16 9.10
N ASP A 199 -19.96 2.39 8.62
CA ASP A 199 -21.25 2.85 8.12
C ASP A 199 -21.66 2.06 6.86
N LYS A 200 -20.71 1.77 5.95
CA LYS A 200 -20.93 0.91 4.78
C LYS A 200 -21.26 -0.54 5.15
N ILE A 201 -20.64 -1.10 6.18
CA ILE A 201 -20.96 -2.45 6.68
C ILE A 201 -22.39 -2.48 7.24
N LYS A 202 -22.78 -1.47 8.00
CA LYS A 202 -24.14 -1.35 8.55
C LYS A 202 -25.19 -1.10 7.46
N ASN A 203 -24.82 -0.39 6.40
CA ASN A 203 -25.67 -0.10 5.26
C ASN A 203 -24.96 -0.39 3.93
N PRO A 204 -24.99 -1.64 3.43
CA PRO A 204 -24.32 -2.04 2.20
C PRO A 204 -24.80 -1.31 0.94
N SER A 205 -26.00 -0.70 0.94
CA SER A 205 -26.48 0.10 -0.19
C SER A 205 -25.96 1.55 -0.19
N MET A 206 -25.21 1.95 0.85
CA MET A 206 -24.59 3.27 0.92
C MET A 206 -23.58 3.45 -0.22
N ASP A 207 -23.87 4.35 -1.15
CA ASP A 207 -22.93 4.68 -2.21
C ASP A 207 -21.83 5.63 -1.71
N LEU A 208 -20.60 5.12 -1.65
CA LEU A 208 -19.43 5.84 -1.18
C LEU A 208 -18.98 6.94 -2.15
N CYS A 209 -19.32 6.81 -3.43
CA CYS A 209 -18.92 7.75 -4.48
C CYS A 209 -19.84 8.97 -4.54
N THR A 210 -21.14 8.81 -4.26
CA THR A 210 -22.11 9.90 -4.33
C THR A 210 -22.40 10.55 -2.98
N CYS A 211 -22.19 9.86 -1.86
CA CYS A 211 -22.38 10.50 -0.55
C CYS A 211 -21.30 11.59 -0.30
N PRO A 212 -21.67 12.78 0.21
CA PRO A 212 -20.73 13.89 0.38
C PRO A 212 -19.54 13.58 1.30
N ARG A 213 -19.75 12.75 2.33
CA ARG A 213 -18.69 12.36 3.27
C ARG A 213 -17.71 11.36 2.64
N GLY A 214 -18.23 10.30 2.01
CA GLY A 214 -17.41 9.26 1.39
C GLY A 214 -16.56 9.77 0.24
N SER A 215 -17.16 10.52 -0.68
CA SER A 215 -16.47 11.12 -1.83
C SER A 215 -15.30 12.03 -1.40
N ARG A 216 -15.50 12.86 -0.36
CA ARG A 216 -14.45 13.74 0.18
C ARG A 216 -13.31 12.95 0.83
N ILE A 217 -13.62 11.95 1.67
CA ILE A 217 -12.61 11.11 2.32
C ILE A 217 -11.79 10.36 1.27
N ILE A 218 -12.45 9.70 0.31
CA ILE A 218 -11.79 8.96 -0.76
C ILE A 218 -10.91 9.89 -1.60
N SER A 219 -11.43 11.06 -1.99
CA SER A 219 -10.66 12.05 -2.75
C SER A 219 -9.41 12.53 -2.00
N MET A 220 -9.52 12.78 -0.69
CA MET A 220 -8.38 13.16 0.14
C MET A 220 -7.34 12.04 0.25
N ILE A 221 -7.76 10.78 0.44
CA ILE A 221 -6.86 9.62 0.47
C ILE A 221 -6.12 9.49 -0.86
N VAL A 222 -6.85 9.53 -1.99
CA VAL A 222 -6.26 9.43 -3.33
C VAL A 222 -5.23 10.53 -3.52
N LYS A 223 -5.55 11.78 -3.18
CA LYS A 223 -4.62 12.92 -3.28
C LYS A 223 -3.38 12.70 -2.43
N LEU A 224 -3.56 12.39 -1.14
CA LEU A 224 -2.48 12.19 -0.17
C LEU A 224 -1.50 11.09 -0.59
N VAL A 225 -2.03 9.94 -1.03
CA VAL A 225 -1.23 8.79 -1.46
C VAL A 225 -0.51 9.08 -2.77
N THR A 226 -1.15 9.79 -3.70
CA THR A 226 -0.55 10.08 -5.01
C THR A 226 0.59 11.09 -4.93
N THR A 227 0.56 11.99 -3.95
CA THR A 227 1.59 13.03 -3.76
C THR A 227 2.91 12.54 -3.16
N GLN A 228 2.99 11.29 -2.69
CA GLN A 228 4.22 10.71 -2.13
C GLN A 228 5.07 9.99 -3.16
#